data_AF-A0A524EVH8-F1
#
_entry.id   AF-A0A524EVH8-F1
#
_cell.length_a   1.000
_cell.length_b   1.000
_cell.length_c   1.000
_cell.angle_alpha   90.00
_cell.angle_beta   90.00
_cell.angle_gamma   90.00
#
_symmetry.space_group_name_H-M   'P 1'
#
loop_
_entity.id
_entity.type
_entity.pdbx_description
1 polymer ?
#
loop_
_entity_poly.entity_id
_entity_poly.type
_entity_poly.pdbx_seq_one_letter_code
_entity_poly.pdbx_strand_id
1 'polypeptide(L)' 'MANFETYDFTDLTCTNLMIKLKILLKNLPKGEKVNFFTNREQYDNIKKPFAKDPYKFQGEQVGDNRYFITIFKNSKR' A
#
# COMPACT_ATOMS: atom_id res chain seq x y z
N MET A 1 -16.39 -11.71 -8.64
CA MET A 1 -15.33 -11.99 -7.66
C MET A 1 -14.22 -10.99 -7.94
N ALA A 2 -13.99 -10.00 -7.06
CA ALA A 2 -12.89 -9.06 -7.26
C ALA A 2 -11.58 -9.81 -6.97
N ASN A 3 -10.75 -10.02 -8.00
CA ASN A 3 -9.39 -10.50 -7.83
C ASN A 3 -8.63 -9.45 -7.01
N PHE A 4 -8.54 -9.63 -5.69
CA PHE A 4 -7.65 -8.85 -4.86
C PHE A 4 -6.23 -9.35 -5.11
N GLU A 5 -5.65 -8.97 -6.25
CA GLU A 5 -4.23 -9.17 -6.52
C GLU A 5 -3.46 -8.51 -5.38
N THR A 6 -2.86 -9.35 -4.54
CA THR A 6 -2.00 -8.89 -3.44
C THR A 6 -0.60 -8.84 -4.01
N TYR A 7 -0.06 -7.64 -4.16
CA TYR A 7 1.28 -7.46 -4.71
C TYR A 7 2.33 -7.84 -3.67
N ASP A 8 3.45 -8.40 -4.11
CA ASP A 8 4.62 -8.55 -3.26
C ASP A 8 5.68 -7.52 -3.67
N PHE A 9 6.03 -6.63 -2.75
CA PHE A 9 7.04 -5.59 -2.96
C PHE A 9 8.25 -5.75 -2.04
N THR A 10 8.41 -6.87 -1.32
CA THR A 10 9.49 -7.02 -0.33
C THR A 10 10.88 -6.89 -0.95
N ASP A 11 11.01 -7.23 -2.23
CA ASP A 11 12.26 -7.17 -3.02
C ASP A 11 12.52 -5.78 -3.65
N LEU A 12 11.54 -4.87 -3.63
CA LEU A 12 11.72 -3.54 -4.22
C LEU A 12 12.59 -2.64 -3.33
N THR A 13 13.36 -1.76 -3.96
CA THR A 13 13.92 -0.63 -3.22
C THR A 13 12.80 0.32 -2.77
N CYS A 14 13.00 1.07 -1.67
CA CYS A 14 12.04 2.05 -1.19
C CYS A 14 11.60 3.04 -2.31
N THR A 15 12.55 3.49 -3.14
CA THR A 15 12.26 4.38 -4.27
C THR A 15 11.32 3.73 -5.30
N ASN A 16 11.60 2.50 -5.70
CA ASN A 16 10.78 1.77 -6.68
C ASN A 16 9.38 1.48 -6.13
N LEU A 17 9.29 1.13 -4.84
CA LEU A 17 8.02 0.95 -4.14
C LEU A 17 7.19 2.25 -4.16
N MET A 18 7.80 3.39 -3.82
CA MET A 18 7.09 4.68 -3.81
C MET A 18 6.57 5.06 -5.21
N ILE A 19 7.36 4.84 -6.27
CA ILE A 19 6.94 5.12 -7.64
C ILE A 19 5.76 4.22 -8.03
N LYS A 20 5.85 2.91 -7.79
CA LYS A 20 4.75 1.97 -8.08
C LYS A 20 3.49 2.31 -7.29
N LEU A 21 3.59 2.60 -6.00
CA LEU A 21 2.44 2.99 -5.18
C LEU A 21 1.79 4.27 -5.68
N LYS A 22 2.56 5.29 -6.09
CA LYS A 22 1.99 6.51 -6.69
C LYS A 22 1.18 6.21 -7.95
N ILE A 23 1.67 5.33 -8.82
CA ILE A 23 0.97 4.94 -10.05
C ILE A 23 -0.31 4.16 -9.71
N LEU A 24 -0.21 3.16 -8.82
CA LEU A 24 -1.35 2.34 -8.40
C LEU A 24 -2.44 3.19 -7.75
N LEU A 25 -2.09 4.03 -6.77
CA LEU A 25 -3.04 4.86 -6.01
C LEU A 25 -3.66 5.98 -6.85
N LYS A 26 -2.95 6.46 -7.88
CA LYS A 26 -3.49 7.41 -8.85
C LYS A 26 -4.63 6.77 -9.66
N ASN A 27 -4.43 5.54 -10.12
CA ASN A 27 -5.40 4.79 -10.93
C ASN A 27 -6.46 4.05 -10.10
N LEU A 28 -6.26 3.94 -8.78
CA LEU A 28 -7.21 3.28 -7.87
C LEU A 28 -8.56 4.01 -7.89
N PRO A 29 -9.68 3.31 -8.18
CA PRO A 29 -11.01 3.90 -8.10
C PRO A 29 -11.37 4.35 -6.69
N LYS A 30 -12.30 5.29 -6.57
CA LYS A 30 -12.84 5.71 -5.26
C LYS A 30 -13.58 4.54 -4.60
N GLY A 31 -13.34 4.31 -3.31
CA GLY A 31 -13.94 3.19 -2.56
C GLY A 31 -13.21 1.85 -2.72
N GLU A 32 -12.21 1.78 -3.60
CA GLU A 32 -11.38 0.59 -3.77
C GLU A 32 -10.17 0.59 -2.84
N LYS A 33 -9.51 -0.57 -2.77
CA LYS A 33 -8.31 -0.80 -1.97
C LYS A 33 -7.21 -1.48 -2.76
N VAL A 34 -5.97 -1.26 -2.35
CA VAL A 34 -4.81 -2.03 -2.82
C VAL A 34 -4.17 -2.76 -1.63
N ASN A 35 -3.85 -4.04 -1.84
CA ASN A 35 -3.20 -4.89 -0.86
C ASN A 35 -1.80 -5.24 -1.35
N PHE A 36 -0.80 -5.19 -0.46
CA PHE A 36 0.56 -5.58 -0.82
C PHE A 36 1.42 -5.93 0.39
N PHE A 37 2.50 -6.69 0.16
CA PHE A 37 3.50 -6.99 1.18
C PHE A 37 4.71 -6.07 1.08
N THR A 38 5.25 -5.68 2.23
CA THR A 38 6.51 -4.93 2.36
C THR A 38 7.40 -5.51 3.44
N ASN A 39 8.67 -5.11 3.42
CA ASN A 39 9.55 -5.30 4.57
C ASN A 39 9.39 -4.15 5.59
N ARG A 40 10.14 -4.21 6.70
CA ARG A 40 10.07 -3.21 7.78
C ARG A 40 10.48 -1.81 7.32
N GLU A 41 11.63 -1.71 6.63
CA GLU A 41 12.16 -0.43 6.17
C GLU A 41 11.16 0.29 5.25
N GLN A 42 10.61 -0.47 4.29
CA GLN A 42 9.58 0.01 3.39
C GLN A 42 8.34 0.49 4.14
N TYR A 43 7.84 -0.29 5.11
CA TYR A 43 6.66 0.06 5.91
C TYR A 43 6.81 1.43 6.58
N ASP A 44 7.95 1.67 7.25
CA ASP A 44 8.25 2.93 7.92
C ASP A 44 8.28 4.12 6.94
N ASN A 45 8.80 3.90 5.72
CA ASN A 45 8.91 4.92 4.69
C ASN A 45 7.56 5.24 4.01
N ILE A 46 6.66 4.27 3.84
CA ILE A 46 5.39 4.48 3.12
C ILE A 46 4.24 4.89 4.04
N LYS A 47 4.29 4.57 5.34
CA LYS A 47 3.20 4.85 6.27
C LYS A 47 2.84 6.34 6.32
N LYS A 48 3.84 7.22 6.49
CA LYS A 48 3.61 8.67 6.58
C LYS A 48 3.06 9.31 5.28
N PRO A 49 3.63 9.07 4.08
CA PRO A 49 3.16 9.72 2.86
C PRO A 49 1.78 9.23 2.39
N PHE A 50 1.43 7.97 2.67
CA PHE A 50 0.17 7.37 2.17
C PHE A 50 -0.93 7.22 3.23
N ALA A 51 -0.71 7.64 4.48
CA ALA A 51 -1.74 7.75 5.53
C ALA A 51 -2.38 9.15 5.59
N LYS A 52 -2.59 9.78 4.43
CA LYS A 52 -3.22 11.11 4.32
C LYS A 52 -4.38 11.07 3.33
N ASP A 53 -5.36 11.95 3.52
CA ASP A 53 -6.48 12.11 2.59
C ASP A 53 -5.98 12.29 1.14
N PRO A 54 -6.59 11.59 0.16
CA PRO A 54 -7.82 10.78 0.22
C PRO A 54 -7.62 9.30 0.59
N TYR A 55 -6.49 8.93 1.19
CA TYR A 55 -6.14 7.54 1.46
C TYR A 55 -6.17 7.19 2.95
N LYS A 56 -6.60 5.96 3.26
CA LYS A 56 -6.49 5.36 4.58
C LYS A 56 -5.51 4.20 4.53
N PHE A 57 -4.48 4.27 5.34
CA PHE A 57 -3.42 3.26 5.44
C PHE A 57 -3.69 2.32 6.61
N GLN A 58 -3.66 1.02 6.38
CA GLN A 58 -3.67 -0.04 7.38
C GLN A 58 -2.49 -0.96 7.13
N GLY A 59 -1.84 -1.42 8.20
CA GLY A 59 -0.74 -2.36 8.08
C GLY A 59 -0.68 -3.26 9.30
N GLU A 60 -0.37 -4.53 9.04
CA GLU A 60 -0.21 -5.57 10.04
C GLU A 60 1.09 -6.33 9.79
N GLN A 61 1.75 -6.76 10.86
CA GLN A 61 2.93 -7.62 10.74
C GLN A 61 2.47 -9.06 10.60
N VAL A 62 2.94 -9.74 9.55
CA VAL A 62 2.53 -11.12 9.22
C VAL A 62 3.67 -12.13 9.27
N GLY A 63 4.89 -11.67 9.57
CA GLY A 63 6.06 -12.53 9.70
C GLY A 63 7.30 -11.77 10.13
N ASP A 64 8.45 -12.46 10.04
CA ASP A 64 9.75 -11.82 10.27
C ASP A 64 10.08 -10.91 9.08
N ASN A 65 10.33 -9.63 9.38
CA ASN A 65 10.57 -8.58 8.38
C ASN A 65 9.53 -8.54 7.23
N ARG A 66 8.26 -8.90 7.51
CA ARG A 66 7.17 -8.90 6.52
C ARG A 66 5.90 -8.29 7.09
N TYR A 67 5.37 -7.31 6.36
CA TYR A 67 4.19 -6.55 6.71
C TYR A 67 3.18 -6.62 5.57
N PHE A 68 1.92 -6.90 5.90
CA PHE A 68 0.80 -6.82 4.97
C PHE A 68 0.16 -5.45 5.09
N ILE A 69 0.04 -4.75 3.97
CA ILE A 69 -0.43 -3.37 3.89
C ILE A 69 -1.68 -3.32 3.05
N THR A 70 -2.67 -2.60 3.56
CA THR A 70 -3.86 -2.23 2.81
C THR A 70 -4.01 -0.71 2.76
N ILE A 71 -4.12 -0.16 1.56
CA ILE A 71 -4.42 1.26 1.35
C ILE A 71 -5.80 1.37 0.70
N PHE A 72 -6.72 2.06 1.36
CA PHE A 72 -8.06 2.35 0.86
C PHE A 72 -8.12 3.77 0.30
N LYS A 73 -8.80 3.97 -0.83
CA LYS A 73 -9.12 5.32 -1.33
C LYS A 73 -10.52 5.69 -0.87
N ASN A 74 -10.63 6.76 -0.08
CA ASN A 74 -11.90 7.25 0.43
C ASN A 74 -12.88 7.51 -0.71
N SER A 75 -14.11 7.02 -0.55
CA SER A 75 -15.18 7.21 -1.54
C SER A 75 -15.79 8.62 -1.49
N LYS A 76 -15.71 9.29 -0.34
CA LYS A 76 -16.31 10.62 -0.12
C LYS A 76 -15.52 11.74 -0.82
N ARG A 77 -16.10 12.25 -1.91
CA ARG A 77 -16.20 13.68 -2.21
C ARG A 77 -17.60 13.92 -2.73
#